data_AF-A0A3R6ZLI5-F1
#
_entry.id   AF-A0A3R6ZLI5-F1
#
_cell.length_a   1.000
_cell.length_b   1.000
_cell.length_c   1.000
_cell.angle_alpha   90.00
_cell.angle_beta   90.00
_cell.angle_gamma   90.00
#
_symmetry.space_group_name_H-M   'P 1'
#
loop_
_entity.id
_entity.type
_entity.pdbx_description
1 polymer ?
#
loop_
_entity_poly.entity_id
_entity_poly.type
_entity_poly.pdbx_seq_one_letter_code
_entity_poly.pdbx_strand_id
1 'polypeptide(L)'
;MKKAVEMSLNTIVIAVLVLLVLAILAFLLLGGAKNFTTKSACIKEGGTCQNAPCPTGYEQVSSTELCPSGSGQVCCRVQLTP
;
A
#
# COMPACT_ATOMS: atom_id res chain seq x y z
N MET A 1 29.84 -39.57 -21.79
CA MET A 1 28.84 -38.48 -21.74
C MET A 1 28.02 -38.52 -20.43
N LYS A 2 28.66 -38.53 -19.25
CA LYS A 2 27.94 -38.58 -17.95
C LYS A 2 28.22 -37.39 -17.02
N LYS A 3 29.30 -36.63 -17.26
CA LYS A 3 29.71 -35.49 -16.41
C LYS A 3 28.94 -34.18 -16.62
N ALA A 4 28.16 -34.06 -17.69
CA ALA A 4 27.37 -32.84 -17.97
C ALA A 4 26.04 -32.78 -17.18
N VAL A 5 25.56 -33.94 -16.70
CA VAL A 5 24.25 -34.04 -16.01
C VAL A 5 24.36 -33.66 -14.53
N GLU A 6 25.52 -33.88 -13.89
CA GLU A 6 25.70 -33.58 -12.46
C GLU A 6 25.84 -32.08 -12.17
N MET A 7 26.45 -31.29 -13.08
CA MET A 7 26.45 -29.82 -12.95
C MET A 7 25.07 -29.20 -13.20
N SER A 8 24.20 -29.89 -13.95
CA SER A 8 22.83 -29.41 -14.26
C SER A 8 21.93 -29.41 -13.02
N LEU A 9 22.05 -30.42 -12.15
CA LEU A 9 21.18 -30.55 -10.97
C LEU A 9 21.30 -29.38 -9.99
N ASN A 10 22.52 -28.98 -9.64
CA ASN A 10 22.74 -27.87 -8.71
C ASN A 10 22.20 -26.54 -9.27
N THR A 11 22.36 -26.34 -10.57
CA THR A 11 21.88 -25.13 -11.26
C THR A 11 20.35 -25.06 -11.25
N ILE A 12 19.68 -26.19 -11.48
CA ILE A 12 18.21 -26.28 -11.43
C ILE A 12 17.71 -25.97 -10.01
N VAL A 13 18.36 -26.52 -8.98
CA VAL A 13 17.97 -26.26 -7.58
C VAL A 13 18.06 -24.77 -7.24
N ILE A 14 19.17 -24.11 -7.61
CA ILE A 14 19.34 -22.67 -7.38
C ILE A 14 18.28 -21.86 -8.14
N ALA A 15 18.02 -22.20 -9.40
CA ALA A 15 17.00 -21.52 -10.20
C ALA A 15 15.60 -21.61 -9.57
N VAL A 16 15.23 -22.79 -9.05
CA VAL A 16 13.94 -23.01 -8.36
C VAL A 16 13.87 -22.21 -7.07
N LEU A 17 14.94 -22.19 -6.26
CA LEU A 17 14.98 -21.41 -5.02
C LEU A 17 14.83 -19.90 -5.29
N VAL A 18 15.52 -19.38 -6.30
CA VAL A 18 15.41 -17.97 -6.70
C VAL A 18 13.99 -17.63 -7.16
N LEU A 19 13.39 -18.48 -7.99
CA LEU A 19 12.00 -18.29 -8.44
C LEU A 19 11.01 -18.30 -7.28
N LEU A 20 11.20 -19.17 -6.29
CA LEU A 20 10.33 -19.25 -5.12
C LEU A 20 10.42 -17.99 -4.25
N VAL A 21 11.64 -17.48 -4.02
CA VAL A 21 11.83 -16.21 -3.29
C VAL A 21 11.20 -15.04 -4.04
N LEU A 22 11.39 -14.95 -5.36
CA LEU A 22 10.78 -13.91 -6.19
C LEU A 22 9.24 -13.98 -6.16
N ALA A 23 8.66 -15.17 -6.19
CA ALA A 23 7.21 -15.35 -6.09
C ALA A 23 6.66 -14.85 -4.75
N ILE A 24 7.36 -15.12 -3.63
CA ILE A 24 6.96 -14.62 -2.30
C ILE A 24 7.07 -13.10 -2.26
N LEU A 25 8.18 -12.52 -2.73
CA LEU A 25 8.35 -11.07 -2.78
C LEU A 25 7.28 -10.40 -3.64
N ALA A 26 6.96 -10.96 -4.81
CA ALA A 26 5.88 -10.47 -5.66
C ALA A 26 4.54 -10.52 -4.92
N PHE A 27 4.23 -11.61 -4.22
CA PHE A 27 3.00 -11.74 -3.45
C PHE A 27 2.91 -10.72 -2.31
N LEU A 28 4.01 -10.49 -1.58
CA LEU A 28 4.09 -9.48 -0.52
C LEU A 28 3.94 -8.06 -1.07
N LEU A 29 4.54 -7.77 -2.23
CA LEU A 29 4.43 -6.47 -2.89
C LEU A 29 3.01 -6.24 -3.43
N LEU A 30 2.38 -7.24 -4.04
CA LEU A 30 0.99 -7.16 -4.51
C LEU A 30 0.01 -7.02 -3.34
N GLY A 31 0.24 -7.71 -2.23
CA GLY A 31 -0.56 -7.60 -1.00
C GLY A 31 -0.33 -6.27 -0.25
N GLY A 32 0.90 -5.77 -0.23
CA GLY A 32 1.28 -4.52 0.42
C GLY A 32 0.84 -3.27 -0.35
N ALA A 33 0.85 -3.32 -1.69
CA ALA A 33 0.44 -2.21 -2.54
C ALA A 33 -1.03 -1.83 -2.36
N LYS A 34 -1.91 -2.78 -2.00
CA LYS A 34 -3.31 -2.49 -1.64
C LYS A 34 -3.46 -1.54 -0.44
N ASN A 35 -2.48 -1.47 0.45
CA ASN A 35 -2.51 -0.62 1.64
C ASN A 35 -1.71 0.70 1.49
N PHE A 36 -0.90 0.83 0.43
CA PHE A 36 -0.04 2.00 0.25
C PHE A 36 -0.68 3.10 -0.60
N THR A 37 -1.52 2.74 -1.58
CA THR A 37 -2.16 3.71 -2.48
C THR A 37 -3.26 4.53 -1.81
N THR A 38 -3.82 4.05 -0.70
CA THR A 38 -4.90 4.73 0.03
C THR A 38 -4.40 5.64 1.15
N LYS A 39 -3.09 5.88 1.27
CA LYS A 39 -2.58 7.00 2.04
C LYS A 39 -2.74 8.29 1.21
N SER A 40 -3.97 8.79 1.30
CA SER A 40 -4.29 10.16 1.65
C SER A 40 -3.95 11.25 0.65
N ALA A 41 -4.82 11.39 -0.36
CA ALA A 41 -5.04 12.71 -0.96
C ALA A 41 -5.44 13.74 0.12
N CYS A 42 -6.09 13.31 1.22
CA CYS A 42 -6.36 14.17 2.37
C CYS A 42 -5.10 14.81 3.01
N ILE A 43 -3.97 14.08 3.10
CA ILE A 43 -2.72 14.65 3.63
C ILE A 43 -2.14 15.69 2.67
N LYS A 44 -2.35 15.53 1.35
CA LYS A 44 -1.94 16.55 0.35
C LYS A 44 -2.72 17.86 0.52
N GLU A 45 -3.97 17.77 0.95
CA GLU A 45 -4.83 18.91 1.29
C GLU A 45 -4.54 19.49 2.70
N GLY A 46 -3.50 19.00 3.39
CA GLY A 46 -3.17 19.42 4.75
C GLY A 46 -4.16 18.93 5.82
N GLY A 47 -4.95 17.91 5.50
CA GLY A 47 -5.94 17.32 6.39
C GLY A 47 -5.60 15.91 6.86
N THR A 48 -6.43 15.39 7.77
CA THR A 48 -6.38 14.02 8.25
C THR A 48 -7.73 13.35 8.06
N CYS A 49 -7.71 12.07 7.68
CA CYS A 49 -8.94 11.28 7.58
C CYS A 49 -9.45 10.94 8.98
N GLN A 50 -10.66 11.37 9.31
CA GLN A 50 -11.33 11.09 10.57
C GLN A 50 -12.77 10.65 10.32
N ASN A 51 -13.40 10.03 11.31
CA ASN A 51 -14.82 9.68 11.22
C ASN A 51 -15.66 10.96 11.11
N ALA A 52 -16.70 10.93 10.29
CA ALA A 52 -17.67 12.03 10.27
C ALA A 52 -18.51 12.04 11.57
N PRO A 53 -18.85 13.23 12.12
CA PRO A 53 -18.41 14.56 11.71
C PRO A 53 -16.98 14.91 12.18
N CYS A 54 -16.31 15.82 11.48
CA CYS A 54 -15.00 16.33 11.90
C CYS A 54 -15.07 16.94 13.31
N PRO A 55 -14.00 16.77 14.13
CA PRO A 55 -13.94 17.38 15.46
C PRO A 55 -13.96 18.91 15.40
N THR A 56 -14.33 19.55 16.52
CA THR A 56 -14.35 21.01 16.65
C THR A 56 -12.97 21.62 16.34
N GLY A 57 -12.95 22.68 15.55
CA GLY A 57 -11.72 23.30 15.03
C GLY A 57 -11.18 22.68 13.74
N TYR A 58 -11.92 21.74 13.15
CA TYR A 58 -11.61 21.17 11.85
C TYR A 58 -12.78 21.35 10.88
N GLU A 59 -12.46 21.63 9.63
CA GLU A 59 -13.42 21.75 8.53
C GLU A 59 -13.35 20.51 7.64
N GLN A 60 -14.52 20.04 7.20
CA GLN A 60 -14.60 18.95 6.24
C GLN A 60 -14.23 19.45 4.84
N VAL A 61 -13.22 18.85 4.22
CA VAL A 61 -12.88 19.10 2.81
C VAL A 61 -13.85 18.31 1.94
N SER A 62 -14.51 18.96 0.98
CA SER A 62 -15.72 18.45 0.30
C SER A 62 -15.53 17.21 -0.58
N SER A 63 -14.34 16.62 -0.64
CA SER A 63 -14.10 15.41 -1.42
C SER A 63 -14.04 14.20 -0.50
N THR A 64 -15.14 13.45 -0.47
CA THR A 64 -15.31 12.15 0.19
C THR A 64 -14.35 11.09 -0.37
N GLU A 65 -13.70 11.37 -1.51
CA GLU A 65 -12.72 10.48 -2.17
C GLU A 65 -11.29 10.67 -1.64
N LEU A 66 -11.06 11.67 -0.76
CA LEU A 66 -9.73 11.94 -0.20
C LEU A 66 -9.29 10.90 0.85
N CYS A 67 -10.25 10.13 1.37
CA CYS A 67 -10.08 9.11 2.38
C CYS A 67 -10.45 7.72 1.84
N PRO A 68 -9.89 6.63 2.39
CA PRO A 68 -10.11 5.28 1.89
C PRO A 68 -11.60 4.94 1.79
N SER A 69 -12.08 4.73 0.56
CA SER A 69 -13.47 4.36 0.26
C SER A 69 -13.87 3.11 1.04
N GLY A 70 -14.96 3.19 1.80
CA GLY A 70 -15.47 2.09 2.63
C GLY A 70 -15.12 2.18 4.13
N SER A 71 -14.38 3.21 4.55
CA SER A 71 -14.07 3.44 5.97
C SER A 71 -15.07 4.38 6.69
N GLY A 72 -15.99 5.04 5.98
CA GLY A 72 -16.87 6.06 6.54
C GLY A 72 -16.14 7.32 7.02
N GLN A 73 -14.87 7.47 6.64
CA GLN A 73 -14.03 8.60 7.02
C GLN A 73 -14.17 9.75 6.03
N VAL A 74 -14.09 10.97 6.57
CA VAL A 74 -14.07 12.22 5.83
C VAL A 74 -12.73 12.93 6.06
N CYS A 75 -12.32 13.75 5.10
CA CYS A 75 -11.09 14.52 5.24
C CYS A 75 -11.33 15.78 6.08
N CYS A 76 -10.63 15.89 7.20
CA CYS A 76 -10.75 17.01 8.14
C CYS A 76 -9.45 17.82 8.13
N ARG A 77 -9.52 19.12 7.79
CA ARG A 77 -8.38 20.05 7.87
C ARG A 77 -8.56 21.01 9.04
N VAL A 78 -7.48 21.48 9.64
CA VAL A 78 -7.55 22.49 10.72
C VAL A 78 -8.16 23.78 10.17
N GLN A 79 -9.17 24.29 10.83
CA GLN A 79 -9.80 25.56 10.49
C GLN A 79 -8.95 26.69 11.10
N LEU A 80 -7.93 27.14 10.36
CA LEU A 80 -7.23 28.38 10.68
C LEU A 80 -8.12 29.55 10.27
N THR A 81 -9.04 29.95 11.15
CA THR A 81 -9.69 31.26 11.05
C THR A 81 -8.64 32.35 11.37
N PRO A 82 -8.42 33.34 10.49
CA PRO A 82 -7.68 34.55 10.86
C PRO A 82 -8.42 35.37 11.92
#